data_AF-A0A2S7I476-F1
#
_entry.id   AF-A0A2S7I476-F1
#
_cell.length_a   1.000
_cell.length_b   1.000
_cell.length_c   1.000
_cell.angle_alpha   90.00
_cell.angle_beta   90.00
_cell.angle_gamma   90.00
#
_symmetry.space_group_name_H-M   'P 1'
#
loop_
_entity.id
_entity.type
_entity.pdbx_description
1 polymer ?
#
loop_
_entity_poly.entity_id
_entity_poly.type
_entity_poly.pdbx_seq_one_letter_code
_entity_poly.pdbx_strand_id
1 'polypeptide(L)'
;MAANLANRRYLGIDLEKEFLEISKNRKLEILDSQVAENYRKKISGFETKNQLKEYLSAEPQPKEKVSLGYVRSKDLSKLKKTNTFYFHATDKQGNFIDFPYEINNARKLIIYSGGRTKPFYLTSYCAEIESIKIKHKSKIEGKENSKTEYYFEVQLKEQFVENNNVNLDIDLKKLIKQYCKENQIKSADYKPILLDEVFVYK
;
A
#
# COMPACT_ATOMS: atom_id res chain seq x y z
N MET A 1 21.02 6.99 8.20
CA MET A 1 19.94 6.13 8.74
C MET A 1 19.46 6.78 10.03
N ALA A 2 18.42 7.62 9.97
CA ALA A 2 17.84 8.29 11.17
C ALA A 2 16.48 8.98 10.84
N ALA A 3 16.23 9.31 9.57
CA ALA A 3 15.03 10.06 9.19
C ALA A 3 13.71 9.27 9.27
N ASN A 4 13.74 7.94 9.02
CA ASN A 4 12.52 7.11 9.14
C ASN A 4 12.01 6.98 10.58
N LEU A 5 12.88 7.13 11.58
CA LEU A 5 12.46 7.16 12.99
C LEU A 5 11.84 8.50 13.41
N ALA A 6 12.05 9.58 12.64
CA ALA A 6 11.76 10.95 13.06
C ALA A 6 10.56 11.59 12.31
N ASN A 7 9.78 10.83 11.55
CA ASN A 7 8.59 11.30 10.83
C ASN A 7 8.83 12.61 10.01
N ARG A 8 10.05 12.78 9.48
CA ARG A 8 10.40 13.93 8.64
C ARG A 8 10.03 13.65 7.20
N ARG A 9 9.22 14.54 6.63
CA ARG A 9 8.75 14.54 5.23
C ARG A 9 9.94 14.54 4.27
N TYR A 10 10.03 13.51 3.44
CA TYR A 10 10.98 13.45 2.34
C TYR A 10 10.42 14.17 1.10
N LEU A 11 10.63 15.49 1.04
CA LEU A 11 10.61 16.21 -0.22
C LEU A 11 11.98 15.99 -0.89
N GLY A 12 12.10 15.02 -1.79
CA GLY A 12 13.24 14.99 -2.75
C GLY A 12 14.06 13.71 -2.93
N ILE A 13 13.67 12.53 -2.42
CA ILE A 13 14.49 11.30 -2.64
C ILE A 13 14.49 10.80 -4.09
N ASP A 14 13.55 11.25 -4.92
CA ASP A 14 13.41 10.75 -6.29
C ASP A 14 14.38 11.36 -7.31
N LEU A 15 15.23 12.33 -6.92
CA LEU A 15 16.10 13.06 -7.86
C LEU A 15 17.56 12.59 -7.93
N GLU A 16 18.03 11.75 -7.01
CA GLU A 16 19.45 11.37 -6.94
C GLU A 16 19.65 9.85 -7.01
N LYS A 17 20.20 9.39 -8.14
CA LYS A 17 20.52 7.97 -8.41
C LYS A 17 21.33 7.33 -7.28
N GLU A 18 22.21 8.10 -6.64
CA GLU A 18 23.07 7.63 -5.55
C GLU A 18 22.28 7.18 -4.33
N PHE A 19 21.22 7.90 -3.93
CA PHE A 19 20.38 7.48 -2.80
C PHE A 19 19.58 6.22 -3.12
N LEU A 20 19.10 6.08 -4.36
CA LEU A 20 18.42 4.87 -4.80
C LEU A 20 19.36 3.66 -4.76
N GLU A 21 20.59 3.83 -5.19
CA GLU A 21 21.62 2.78 -5.19
C GLU A 21 22.03 2.40 -3.76
N ILE A 22 22.26 3.39 -2.90
CA ILE A 22 22.51 3.16 -1.45
C ILE A 22 21.33 2.41 -0.81
N SER A 23 20.08 2.77 -1.15
CA SER A 23 18.89 2.11 -0.60
C SER A 23 18.77 0.65 -1.06
N LYS A 24 19.04 0.37 -2.34
CA LYS A 24 19.09 -1.00 -2.88
C LYS A 24 20.17 -1.83 -2.20
N ASN A 25 21.38 -1.29 -2.04
CA ASN A 25 22.50 -1.99 -1.41
C ASN A 25 22.22 -2.27 0.07
N ARG A 26 21.68 -1.29 0.81
CA ARG A 26 21.25 -1.49 2.20
C ARG A 26 20.18 -2.57 2.34
N LYS A 27 19.24 -2.63 1.39
CA LYS A 27 18.24 -3.71 1.39
C LYS A 27 18.90 -5.08 1.25
N LEU A 28 19.88 -5.22 0.35
CA LEU A 28 20.63 -6.47 0.18
C LEU A 28 21.44 -6.81 1.45
N GLU A 29 22.10 -5.83 2.07
CA GLU A 29 22.84 -6.00 3.33
C GLU A 29 21.95 -6.47 4.50
N ILE A 30 20.72 -5.96 4.60
CA ILE A 30 19.77 -6.35 5.66
C ILE A 30 19.20 -7.76 5.42
N LEU A 31 19.11 -8.20 4.17
CA LEU A 31 18.65 -9.55 3.83
C LEU A 31 19.72 -10.61 4.08
N ASP A 32 21.00 -10.23 4.10
CA ASP A 32 22.09 -11.11 4.54
C ASP A 32 22.04 -11.29 6.06
N SER A 33 21.89 -12.54 6.49
CA SER A 33 21.70 -12.88 7.91
C SER A 33 22.93 -12.53 8.77
N GLN A 34 24.14 -12.70 8.23
CA GLN A 34 25.39 -12.44 8.94
C GLN A 34 25.64 -10.93 9.10
N VAL A 35 25.42 -10.17 8.04
CA VAL A 35 25.55 -8.70 8.02
C VAL A 35 24.50 -8.06 8.93
N ALA A 36 23.25 -8.53 8.88
CA ALA A 36 22.19 -8.06 9.77
C ALA A 36 22.50 -8.35 11.25
N GLU A 37 23.07 -9.52 11.58
CA GLU A 37 23.52 -9.83 12.93
C GLU A 37 24.66 -8.91 13.38
N ASN A 38 25.63 -8.64 12.50
CA ASN A 38 26.73 -7.72 12.78
C ASN A 38 26.24 -6.29 13.05
N TYR A 39 25.21 -5.82 12.35
CA TYR A 39 24.57 -4.54 12.66
C TYR A 39 23.85 -4.56 14.01
N ARG A 40 23.09 -5.62 14.31
CA ARG A 40 22.41 -5.77 15.60
C ARG A 40 23.38 -5.74 16.79
N LYS A 41 24.56 -6.36 16.65
CA LYS A 41 25.62 -6.33 17.68
C LYS A 41 26.16 -4.93 17.98
N LYS A 42 26.04 -3.98 17.04
CA LYS A 42 26.46 -2.58 17.23
C LYS A 42 25.43 -1.73 17.96
N ILE A 43 24.20 -2.24 18.16
CA ILE A 43 23.15 -1.51 18.88
C ILE A 43 23.42 -1.66 20.38
N SER A 44 23.81 -0.56 21.02
CA SER A 44 24.06 -0.45 22.46
C SER A 44 22.85 0.13 23.20
N GLY A 45 22.87 0.08 24.54
CA GLY A 45 21.80 0.64 25.39
C GLY A 45 20.84 -0.39 25.97
N PHE A 46 21.16 -1.68 25.83
CA PHE A 46 20.46 -2.79 26.45
C PHE A 46 21.23 -3.28 27.69
N GLU A 47 20.52 -3.62 28.76
CA GLU A 47 21.07 -4.14 30.01
C GLU A 47 21.73 -5.50 29.83
N THR A 48 21.22 -6.33 28.91
CA THR A 48 21.79 -7.64 28.58
C THR A 48 21.92 -7.85 27.08
N LYS A 49 22.84 -8.73 26.67
CA LYS A 49 23.06 -9.10 25.25
C LYS A 49 21.82 -9.70 24.58
N ASN A 50 20.91 -10.30 25.36
CA ASN A 50 19.70 -10.93 24.85
C ASN A 50 18.49 -10.00 24.87
N GLN A 51 18.53 -8.90 25.61
CA GLN A 51 17.39 -8.01 25.80
C GLN A 51 16.83 -7.47 24.47
N LEU A 52 17.71 -7.11 23.52
CA LEU A 52 17.29 -6.71 22.16
C LEU A 52 16.53 -7.85 21.46
N LYS A 53 17.00 -9.09 21.58
CA LYS A 53 16.36 -10.25 20.95
C LYS A 53 15.01 -10.53 21.61
N GLU A 54 14.92 -10.39 22.92
CA GLU A 54 13.68 -10.53 23.69
C GLU A 54 12.66 -9.47 23.26
N TYR A 55 13.06 -8.20 23.14
CA TYR A 55 12.18 -7.14 22.63
C TYR A 55 11.69 -7.44 21.22
N LEU A 56 12.58 -7.77 20.28
CA LEU A 56 12.20 -8.11 18.91
C LEU A 56 11.27 -9.34 18.83
N SER A 57 11.43 -10.30 19.74
CA SER A 57 10.55 -11.47 19.81
C SER A 57 9.18 -11.16 20.42
N ALA A 58 9.11 -10.17 21.30
CA ALA A 58 7.89 -9.68 21.93
C ALA A 58 7.19 -8.60 21.08
N GLU A 59 7.86 -8.04 20.07
CA GLU A 59 7.26 -7.07 19.17
C GLU A 59 6.06 -7.71 18.45
N PRO A 60 4.90 -7.01 18.43
CA PRO A 60 3.75 -7.49 17.70
C PRO A 60 4.12 -7.59 16.22
N GLN A 61 3.92 -8.77 15.64
CA GLN A 61 4.17 -8.97 14.22
C GLN A 61 3.33 -7.98 13.42
N PRO A 62 3.91 -7.33 12.38
CA PRO A 62 3.16 -6.41 11.55
C PRO A 62 1.97 -7.14 10.95
N LYS A 63 0.77 -6.65 11.26
CA LYS A 63 -0.47 -7.22 10.74
C LYS A 63 -0.44 -7.17 9.22
N GLU A 64 -0.83 -8.26 8.57
CA GLU A 64 -0.94 -8.27 7.11
C GLU A 64 -1.93 -7.19 6.68
N LYS A 65 -1.48 -6.38 5.72
CA LYS A 65 -2.26 -5.28 5.18
C LYS A 65 -2.91 -5.69 3.86
N VAL A 66 -4.14 -5.26 3.69
CA VAL A 66 -4.90 -5.36 2.45
C VAL A 66 -5.14 -3.94 1.93
N SER A 67 -5.01 -3.78 0.61
CA SER A 67 -5.38 -2.55 -0.08
C SER A 67 -6.81 -2.65 -0.60
N LEU A 68 -7.63 -1.62 -0.40
CA LEU A 68 -8.93 -1.50 -1.04
C LEU A 68 -8.86 -0.65 -2.32
N GLY A 69 -9.43 -1.18 -3.40
CA GLY A 69 -9.53 -0.53 -4.70
C GLY A 69 -10.97 -0.20 -5.08
N TYR A 70 -11.20 1.04 -5.51
CA TYR A 70 -12.52 1.44 -5.99
C TYR A 70 -12.73 1.05 -7.46
N VAL A 71 -13.84 0.39 -7.75
CA VAL A 71 -14.30 0.12 -9.11
C VAL A 71 -15.77 0.50 -9.24
N ARG A 72 -16.14 1.15 -10.35
CA ARG A 72 -17.55 1.45 -10.65
C ARG A 72 -18.31 0.15 -10.89
N SER A 73 -19.55 0.05 -10.42
CA SER A 73 -20.29 -1.23 -10.48
C SER A 73 -20.43 -1.78 -11.90
N LYS A 74 -20.55 -0.90 -12.91
CA LYS A 74 -20.61 -1.29 -14.34
C LYS A 74 -19.30 -1.87 -14.90
N ASP A 75 -18.18 -1.62 -14.24
CA ASP A 75 -16.84 -2.02 -14.67
C ASP A 75 -16.34 -3.25 -13.90
N LEU A 76 -17.10 -3.78 -12.92
CA LEU A 76 -16.73 -4.98 -12.14
C LEU A 76 -16.52 -6.22 -13.03
N SER A 77 -17.32 -6.37 -14.09
CA SER A 77 -17.20 -7.50 -15.03
C SER A 77 -15.87 -7.52 -15.80
N LYS A 78 -15.15 -6.39 -15.85
CA LYS A 78 -13.84 -6.28 -16.52
C LYS A 78 -12.71 -6.83 -15.67
N LEU A 79 -12.89 -6.94 -14.34
CA LEU A 79 -11.85 -7.37 -13.41
C LEU A 79 -11.33 -8.79 -13.68
N LYS A 80 -12.22 -9.67 -14.17
CA LYS A 80 -11.86 -11.04 -14.56
C LYS A 80 -10.99 -11.12 -15.82
N LYS A 81 -10.80 -10.00 -16.54
CA LYS A 81 -10.06 -9.93 -17.81
C LYS A 81 -8.70 -9.24 -17.69
N THR A 82 -8.41 -8.62 -16.55
CA THR A 82 -7.23 -7.77 -16.37
C THR A 82 -6.46 -8.20 -15.14
N ASN A 83 -5.13 -8.22 -15.25
CA ASN A 83 -4.20 -8.46 -14.14
C ASN A 83 -3.49 -7.18 -13.69
N THR A 84 -4.00 -6.01 -14.08
CA THR A 84 -3.43 -4.73 -13.72
C THR A 84 -4.51 -3.82 -13.14
N PHE A 85 -4.20 -3.18 -12.02
CA PHE A 85 -5.06 -2.20 -11.38
C PHE A 85 -4.34 -0.86 -11.23
N TYR A 86 -5.08 0.24 -11.21
CA TYR A 86 -4.50 1.58 -11.13
C TYR A 86 -5.10 2.40 -9.99
N PHE A 87 -4.23 2.93 -9.14
CA PHE A 87 -4.55 3.98 -8.20
C PHE A 87 -4.02 5.32 -8.64
N HIS A 88 -4.66 6.41 -8.22
CA HIS A 88 -4.12 7.75 -8.41
C HIS A 88 -2.91 7.97 -7.49
N ALA A 89 -1.77 8.38 -8.04
CA ALA A 89 -0.57 8.74 -7.26
C ALA A 89 -0.45 10.25 -7.02
N THR A 90 -1.05 11.07 -7.90
CA THR A 90 -1.11 12.53 -7.75
C THR A 90 -2.53 13.03 -7.55
N ASP A 91 -2.63 14.21 -6.94
CA ASP A 91 -3.87 14.98 -6.92
C ASP A 91 -4.15 15.64 -8.29
N LYS A 92 -5.20 16.45 -8.36
CA LYS A 92 -5.58 17.16 -9.59
C LYS A 92 -4.61 18.28 -9.97
N GLN A 93 -3.75 18.70 -9.05
CA GLN A 93 -2.75 19.77 -9.24
C GLN A 93 -1.39 19.17 -9.61
N GLY A 94 -1.27 17.85 -9.72
CA GLY A 94 -0.01 17.17 -10.05
C GLY A 94 0.87 16.87 -8.84
N ASN A 95 0.47 17.28 -7.63
CA ASN A 95 1.24 17.00 -6.43
C ASN A 95 1.13 15.52 -6.10
N PHE A 96 2.26 14.88 -5.81
CA PHE A 96 2.26 13.55 -5.22
C PHE A 96 1.46 13.60 -3.92
N ILE A 97 0.53 12.68 -3.79
CA ILE A 97 -0.22 12.53 -2.56
C ILE A 97 0.76 11.93 -1.55
N ASP A 98 0.91 12.55 -0.38
CA ASP A 98 1.60 11.99 0.78
C ASP A 98 0.86 10.68 1.16
N PHE A 99 1.28 9.58 0.54
CA PHE A 99 0.68 8.26 0.70
C PHE A 99 1.37 7.52 1.85
N PRO A 100 0.68 6.61 2.54
CA PRO A 100 1.36 5.55 3.26
C PRO A 100 2.19 4.75 2.25
N TYR A 101 3.52 4.92 2.28
CA TYR A 101 4.50 4.07 1.58
C TYR A 101 4.25 2.57 1.82
N GLU A 102 3.47 2.25 2.85
CA GLU A 102 2.94 0.95 3.21
C GLU A 102 2.08 0.27 2.15
N ILE A 103 1.64 0.92 1.05
CA ILE A 103 0.96 0.16 -0.02
C ILE A 103 1.87 -0.94 -0.59
N ASN A 104 3.19 -0.72 -0.58
CA ASN A 104 4.16 -1.75 -0.95
C ASN A 104 4.18 -2.95 0.00
N ASN A 105 3.60 -2.81 1.20
CA ASN A 105 3.44 -3.89 2.17
C ASN A 105 2.10 -4.63 1.99
N ALA A 106 1.17 -4.09 1.19
CA ALA A 106 -0.09 -4.76 0.91
C ALA A 106 0.16 -5.95 -0.02
N ARG A 107 -0.25 -7.15 0.41
CA ARG A 107 -0.12 -8.39 -0.38
C ARG A 107 -1.36 -8.70 -1.21
N LYS A 108 -2.50 -8.13 -0.82
CA LYS A 108 -3.81 -8.38 -1.44
C LYS A 108 -4.50 -7.07 -1.78
N LEU A 109 -5.28 -7.11 -2.85
CA LEU A 109 -6.17 -6.05 -3.29
C LEU A 109 -7.61 -6.56 -3.26
N ILE A 110 -8.50 -5.85 -2.55
CA ILE A 110 -9.93 -6.15 -2.50
C ILE A 110 -10.70 -4.99 -3.11
N ILE A 111 -11.72 -5.30 -3.91
CA ILE A 111 -12.50 -4.27 -4.59
C ILE A 111 -13.71 -3.87 -3.77
N TYR A 112 -13.96 -2.56 -3.73
CA TYR A 112 -15.22 -2.00 -3.29
C TYR A 112 -15.88 -1.19 -4.41
N SER A 113 -17.20 -1.07 -4.34
CA SER A 113 -18.01 -0.36 -5.32
C SER A 113 -19.10 0.47 -4.64
N GLY A 114 -19.91 1.19 -5.41
CA GLY A 114 -20.94 2.11 -4.94
C GLY A 114 -20.84 3.48 -5.61
N GLY A 115 -21.39 4.53 -4.99
CA GLY A 115 -21.18 5.89 -5.47
C GLY A 115 -22.27 6.90 -5.09
N ARG A 116 -22.64 7.75 -6.04
CA ARG A 116 -23.51 8.92 -5.82
C ARG A 116 -24.91 8.56 -5.34
N THR A 117 -25.48 7.48 -5.85
CA THR A 117 -26.87 7.05 -5.59
C THR A 117 -26.95 5.76 -4.78
N LYS A 118 -25.84 5.03 -4.61
CA LYS A 118 -25.79 3.75 -3.88
C LYS A 118 -24.69 3.83 -2.83
N PRO A 119 -24.92 3.31 -1.61
CA PRO A 119 -23.88 3.27 -0.58
C PRO A 119 -22.65 2.52 -1.08
N PHE A 120 -21.48 2.89 -0.57
CA PHE A 120 -20.28 2.09 -0.81
C PHE A 120 -20.39 0.74 -0.10
N TYR A 121 -20.03 -0.33 -0.80
CA TYR A 121 -20.03 -1.70 -0.29
C TYR A 121 -18.79 -2.43 -0.77
N LEU A 122 -18.30 -3.35 0.05
CA LEU A 122 -17.21 -4.24 -0.31
C LEU A 122 -17.71 -5.33 -1.26
N THR A 123 -16.89 -5.75 -2.21
CA THR A 123 -17.21 -6.86 -3.13
C THR A 123 -16.41 -8.10 -2.76
N SER A 124 -16.77 -9.26 -3.30
CA SER A 124 -15.99 -10.49 -3.14
C SER A 124 -14.73 -10.53 -4.02
N TYR A 125 -14.52 -9.56 -4.92
CA TYR A 125 -13.38 -9.57 -5.84
C TYR A 125 -12.07 -9.26 -5.12
N CYS A 126 -11.16 -10.24 -5.17
CA CYS A 126 -9.84 -10.19 -4.56
C CYS A 126 -8.77 -10.58 -5.57
N ALA A 127 -7.56 -10.05 -5.40
CA ALA A 127 -6.37 -10.48 -6.14
C ALA A 127 -5.11 -10.35 -5.29
N GLU A 128 -4.12 -11.19 -5.56
CA GLU A 128 -2.79 -11.07 -4.98
C GLU A 128 -1.94 -10.07 -5.77
N ILE A 129 -1.26 -9.19 -5.03
CA ILE A 129 -0.37 -8.19 -5.60
C ILE A 129 0.99 -8.84 -5.85
N GLU A 130 1.49 -8.71 -7.08
CA GLU A 130 2.83 -9.12 -7.46
C GLU A 130 3.82 -7.95 -7.29
N SER A 131 3.48 -6.78 -7.84
CA SER A 131 4.33 -5.59 -7.72
C SER A 131 3.54 -4.29 -7.88
N ILE A 132 4.10 -3.20 -7.37
CA ILE A 132 3.54 -1.86 -7.50
C ILE A 132 4.62 -0.95 -8.08
N LYS A 133 4.29 -0.19 -9.11
CA LYS A 133 5.21 0.76 -9.76
C LYS A 133 4.50 2.08 -10.04
N ILE A 134 5.23 3.18 -9.95
CA ILE A 134 4.71 4.49 -10.36
C ILE A 134 4.89 4.64 -11.87
N LYS A 135 3.83 5.02 -12.57
CA LYS A 135 3.86 5.32 -14.01
C LYS A 135 3.18 6.65 -14.32
N HIS A 136 3.80 7.42 -15.21
CA HIS A 136 3.18 8.59 -15.80
C HIS A 136 2.06 8.18 -16.77
N LYS A 137 0.99 8.97 -16.85
CA LYS A 137 -0.20 8.71 -17.65
C LYS A 137 0.07 8.46 -19.14
N SER A 138 1.12 9.08 -19.70
CA SER A 138 1.52 8.89 -21.11
C SER A 138 2.08 7.50 -21.40
N LYS A 139 2.43 6.73 -20.37
CA LYS A 139 2.96 5.36 -20.48
C LYS A 139 1.88 4.30 -20.19
N ILE A 140 0.62 4.70 -20.06
CA ILE A 140 -0.50 3.81 -19.73
C ILE A 140 -1.58 3.98 -20.79
N GLU A 141 -1.87 2.89 -21.49
CA GLU A 141 -2.89 2.84 -22.52
C GLU A 141 -4.27 3.22 -21.96
N GLY A 142 -4.95 4.16 -22.62
CA GLY A 142 -6.28 4.63 -22.24
C GLY A 142 -6.31 5.67 -21.12
N LYS A 143 -5.14 6.14 -20.64
CA LYS A 143 -5.02 7.19 -19.62
C LYS A 143 -4.30 8.45 -20.12
N GLU A 144 -3.96 8.52 -21.39
CA GLU A 144 -3.18 9.60 -22.01
C GLU A 144 -3.81 10.97 -21.74
N ASN A 145 -5.15 11.03 -21.80
CA ASN A 145 -5.94 12.24 -21.60
C ASN A 145 -6.42 12.45 -20.16
N SER A 146 -5.91 11.67 -19.19
CA SER A 146 -6.35 11.80 -17.80
C SER A 146 -5.83 13.08 -17.16
N LYS A 147 -6.63 13.60 -16.21
CA LYS A 147 -6.25 14.72 -15.34
C LYS A 147 -5.22 14.32 -14.29
N THR A 148 -5.17 13.05 -13.90
CA THR A 148 -4.15 12.53 -12.97
C THR A 148 -2.89 12.20 -13.76
N GLU A 149 -1.76 12.79 -13.38
CA GLU A 149 -0.47 12.66 -14.07
C GLU A 149 0.24 11.35 -13.78
N TYR A 150 0.27 10.91 -12.52
CA TYR A 150 0.92 9.66 -12.13
C TYR A 150 -0.06 8.69 -11.48
N TYR A 151 0.18 7.41 -11.73
CA TYR A 151 -0.59 6.29 -11.17
C TYR A 151 0.34 5.30 -10.49
N PHE A 152 -0.16 4.67 -9.43
CA PHE A 152 0.38 3.39 -9.00
C PHE A 152 -0.23 2.32 -9.89
N GLU A 153 0.59 1.75 -10.75
CA GLU A 153 0.28 0.52 -11.47
C GLU A 153 0.52 -0.65 -10.52
N VAL A 154 -0.54 -1.39 -10.23
CA VAL A 154 -0.51 -2.60 -9.42
C VAL A 154 -0.61 -3.79 -10.35
N GLN A 155 0.51 -4.50 -10.49
CA GLN A 155 0.55 -5.76 -11.19
C GLN A 155 0.10 -6.86 -10.24
N LEU A 156 -0.87 -7.66 -10.69
CA LEU A 156 -1.43 -8.78 -9.96
C LEU A 156 -0.81 -10.07 -10.45
N LYS A 157 -0.66 -11.05 -9.55
CA LYS A 157 -0.18 -12.38 -9.92
C LYS A 157 -1.14 -13.06 -10.90
N GLU A 158 -2.43 -12.91 -10.64
CA GLU A 158 -3.53 -13.44 -11.44
C GLU A 158 -4.68 -12.42 -11.51
N GLN A 159 -5.67 -12.67 -12.36
CA GLN A 159 -6.87 -11.83 -12.43
C GLN A 159 -7.69 -11.91 -11.14
N PHE A 160 -8.63 -10.98 -10.96
CA PHE A 160 -9.50 -10.99 -9.79
C PHE A 160 -10.39 -12.23 -9.75
N VAL A 161 -10.44 -12.84 -8.57
CA VAL A 161 -11.29 -13.98 -8.25
C VAL A 161 -12.28 -13.62 -7.15
N GLU A 162 -13.42 -14.30 -7.12
CA GLU A 162 -14.39 -14.13 -6.05
C GLU A 162 -13.94 -14.92 -4.83
N ASN A 163 -13.88 -14.28 -3.67
CA ASN A 163 -13.54 -14.88 -2.39
C ASN A 163 -14.70 -14.72 -1.40
N ASN A 164 -15.27 -15.86 -0.98
CA ASN A 164 -16.42 -15.90 -0.09
C ASN A 164 -16.08 -15.56 1.37
N ASN A 165 -14.80 -15.57 1.75
CA ASN A 165 -14.36 -15.23 3.09
C ASN A 165 -14.34 -13.71 3.32
N VAL A 166 -14.53 -12.91 2.28
CA VAL A 166 -14.61 -11.44 2.44
C VAL A 166 -15.86 -11.08 3.24
N ASN A 167 -15.69 -10.26 4.26
CA ASN A 167 -16.78 -9.75 5.06
C ASN A 167 -17.52 -8.63 4.31
N LEU A 168 -18.57 -9.01 3.57
CA LEU A 168 -19.38 -8.06 2.78
C LEU A 168 -20.29 -7.17 3.63
N ASP A 169 -20.47 -7.49 4.92
CA ASP A 169 -21.41 -6.82 5.83
C ASP A 169 -20.77 -5.61 6.56
N ILE A 170 -19.55 -5.22 6.17
CA ILE A 170 -18.82 -4.10 6.77
C ILE A 170 -19.48 -2.75 6.42
N ASP A 171 -19.64 -1.88 7.43
CA ASP A 171 -19.93 -0.45 7.20
C ASP A 171 -18.70 0.26 6.62
N LEU A 172 -18.56 0.13 5.30
CA LEU A 172 -17.42 0.67 4.57
C LEU A 172 -17.36 2.20 4.64
N LYS A 173 -18.50 2.88 4.73
CA LYS A 173 -18.53 4.34 4.84
C LYS A 173 -17.90 4.80 6.15
N LYS A 174 -18.25 4.16 7.26
CA LYS A 174 -17.64 4.44 8.57
C LYS A 174 -16.14 4.15 8.56
N LEU A 175 -15.75 3.01 7.98
CA LEU A 175 -14.36 2.58 7.90
C LEU A 175 -13.50 3.55 7.07
N ILE A 176 -13.97 3.97 5.89
CA ILE A 176 -13.25 4.96 5.05
C ILE A 176 -13.13 6.30 5.79
N LYS A 177 -14.19 6.73 6.48
CA LYS A 177 -14.17 7.97 7.27
C LYS A 177 -13.14 7.91 8.40
N GLN A 178 -13.05 6.78 9.08
CA GLN A 178 -12.05 6.55 10.13
C GLN A 178 -10.63 6.57 9.55
N TYR A 179 -10.38 5.82 8.48
CA TYR A 179 -9.09 5.81 7.80
C TYR A 179 -8.64 7.21 7.37
N CYS A 180 -9.55 7.99 6.77
CA CYS A 180 -9.26 9.36 6.37
C CYS A 180 -8.88 10.26 7.56
N LYS A 181 -9.57 10.10 8.69
CA LYS A 181 -9.30 10.86 9.92
C LYS A 181 -7.92 10.52 10.50
N GLU A 182 -7.61 9.23 10.60
CA GLU A 182 -6.32 8.74 11.16
C GLU A 182 -5.13 9.18 10.31
N ASN A 183 -5.29 9.16 8.99
CA ASN A 183 -4.25 9.54 8.03
C ASN A 183 -4.25 11.03 7.66
N GLN A 184 -5.13 11.83 8.27
CA GLN A 184 -5.27 13.28 7.99
C GLN A 184 -5.48 13.61 6.50
N ILE A 185 -6.14 12.71 5.75
CA ILE A 185 -6.45 12.91 4.34
C ILE A 185 -7.89 13.38 4.14
N LYS A 186 -8.09 14.32 3.22
CA LYS A 186 -9.43 14.89 2.93
C LYS A 186 -10.38 13.88 2.28
N SER A 187 -9.85 13.01 1.43
CA SER A 187 -10.62 11.98 0.71
C SER A 187 -9.70 10.86 0.21
N ALA A 188 -10.26 9.65 0.13
CA ALA A 188 -9.66 8.43 -0.41
C ALA A 188 -10.13 8.12 -1.85
N ASP A 189 -10.78 9.06 -2.55
CA ASP A 189 -11.33 8.82 -3.89
C ASP A 189 -10.26 8.33 -4.89
N TYR A 190 -10.43 7.09 -5.39
CA TYR A 190 -9.49 6.41 -6.31
C TYR A 190 -8.07 6.23 -5.76
N LYS A 191 -7.92 6.32 -4.44
CA LYS A 191 -6.69 6.08 -3.70
C LYS A 191 -6.76 4.72 -3.01
N PRO A 192 -5.63 4.02 -2.79
CA PRO A 192 -5.58 2.84 -1.95
C PRO A 192 -5.98 3.19 -0.52
N ILE A 193 -6.76 2.30 0.08
CA ILE A 193 -7.09 2.33 1.51
C ILE A 193 -6.48 1.10 2.13
N LEU A 194 -5.58 1.27 3.09
CA LEU A 194 -4.87 0.17 3.73
C LEU A 194 -5.55 -0.22 5.03
N LEU A 195 -5.86 -1.51 5.16
CA LEU A 195 -6.51 -2.06 6.34
C LEU A 195 -5.79 -3.31 6.81
N ASP A 196 -5.87 -3.59 8.11
CA ASP A 196 -5.47 -4.89 8.62
C ASP A 196 -6.42 -5.96 8.06
N GLU A 197 -5.87 -7.10 7.65
CA GLU A 197 -6.61 -8.20 7.02
C GLU A 197 -7.80 -8.67 7.88
N VAL A 198 -7.64 -8.66 9.20
CA VAL A 198 -8.65 -9.04 10.20
C VAL A 198 -9.93 -8.20 10.14
N PHE A 199 -9.89 -7.00 9.55
CA PHE A 199 -11.10 -6.18 9.40
C PHE A 199 -11.90 -6.55 8.16
N VAL A 200 -11.34 -7.31 7.23
CA VAL A 200 -11.89 -7.48 5.89
C VAL A 200 -12.30 -8.92 5.59
N TYR A 201 -11.71 -9.91 6.27
CA TYR A 201 -12.12 -11.32 6.17
C TYR A 201 -12.93 -11.78 7.38
N LYS A 202 -13.78 -12.78 7.17
CA LYS A 202 -14.53 -13.51 8.21
C LYS A 202 -13.69 -14.63 8.81
#